data_AF-A0A9D2FP16-F1
#
_entry.id   AF-A0A9D2FP16-F1
#
_cell.length_a   1.000
_cell.length_b   1.000
_cell.length_c   1.000
_cell.angle_alpha   90.00
_cell.angle_beta   90.00
_cell.angle_gamma   90.00
#
_symmetry.space_group_name_H-M   'P 1'
#
loop_
_entity.id
_entity.type
_entity.pdbx_description
1 polymer ?
#
loop_
_entity_poly.entity_id
_entity_poly.type
_entity_poly.pdbx_seq_one_letter_code
_entity_poly.pdbx_strand_id
1 'polypeptide(L)'
;MVKYIKLNNQVEMPMEGFGVFQVTDARLCSKAVAEAIDTGYRLIDTASSYGNEEAVGLAIREASVPREELFVTTKAYIQQMGYENTRKAFQESLEKLGLEYLDLYLIHMPFGDYYGSWRAMEDLYREGKVRSIGVSNFLPDRLMDLCYNARILPAVNQLERHPHYQREEELV
;
A
#
# COMPACT_ATOMS: atom_id res chain seq x y z
N MET A 1 -17.31 -7.83 -13.58
CA MET A 1 -16.41 -8.72 -12.81
C MET A 1 -15.11 -7.97 -12.61
N VAL A 2 -14.66 -7.84 -11.37
CA VAL A 2 -13.36 -7.26 -11.03
C VAL A 2 -12.27 -8.17 -11.61
N LYS A 3 -11.29 -7.59 -12.32
CA LYS A 3 -10.14 -8.34 -12.82
C LYS A 3 -9.04 -8.36 -11.76
N TYR A 4 -8.38 -9.49 -11.62
CA TYR A 4 -7.31 -9.70 -10.64
C TYR A 4 -6.02 -10.04 -11.36
N ILE A 5 -4.90 -9.61 -10.77
CA ILE A 5 -3.55 -10.06 -11.11
C ILE A 5 -3.00 -10.86 -9.93
N LYS A 6 -2.27 -11.94 -10.24
CA LYS A 6 -1.59 -12.74 -9.23
C LYS A 6 -0.19 -12.18 -9.00
N LEU A 7 0.09 -11.73 -7.77
CA LEU A 7 1.40 -11.25 -7.37
C LEU A 7 2.41 -12.40 -7.29
N ASN A 8 3.71 -12.08 -7.17
CA ASN A 8 4.78 -13.08 -7.10
C ASN A 8 4.64 -14.05 -5.90
N ASN A 9 3.95 -13.62 -4.84
CA ASN A 9 3.62 -14.41 -3.64
C ASN A 9 2.22 -15.06 -3.69
N GLN A 10 1.60 -15.13 -4.87
CA GLN A 10 0.29 -15.74 -5.13
C GLN A 10 -0.94 -15.00 -4.61
N VAL A 11 -0.78 -13.85 -3.94
CA VAL A 11 -1.91 -13.00 -3.55
C VAL A 11 -2.59 -12.42 -4.79
N GLU A 12 -3.92 -12.45 -4.84
CA GLU A 12 -4.70 -11.81 -5.90
C GLU A 12 -4.96 -10.35 -5.57
N MET A 13 -4.52 -9.45 -6.44
CA MET A 13 -4.69 -8.00 -6.32
C MET A 13 -5.68 -7.52 -7.39
N PRO A 14 -6.72 -6.75 -7.04
CA PRO A 14 -7.56 -6.10 -8.03
C PRO A 14 -6.75 -5.20 -8.96
N MET A 15 -7.00 -5.29 -10.27
CA MET A 15 -6.32 -4.48 -11.27
C MET A 15 -6.78 -3.01 -11.28
N GLU A 16 -7.93 -2.73 -10.69
CA GLU A 16 -8.52 -1.40 -10.57
C GLU A 16 -8.72 -1.07 -9.10
N GLY A 17 -8.37 0.16 -8.71
CA GLY A 17 -8.44 0.61 -7.33
C GLY A 17 -8.72 2.09 -7.20
N PHE A 18 -9.11 2.49 -5.99
CA PHE A 18 -9.50 3.85 -5.66
C PHE A 18 -8.45 4.50 -4.74
N GLY A 19 -7.78 5.53 -5.24
CA GLY A 19 -6.76 6.28 -4.49
C GLY A 19 -7.31 7.55 -3.85
N VAL A 20 -6.88 7.87 -2.63
CA VAL A 20 -7.42 8.99 -1.83
C VAL A 20 -6.44 10.14 -1.59
N PHE A 21 -5.41 10.28 -2.42
CA PHE A 21 -4.43 11.37 -2.28
C PHE A 21 -5.11 12.74 -2.38
N GLN A 22 -4.72 13.66 -1.49
CA GLN A 22 -5.22 15.05 -1.41
C GLN A 22 -6.72 15.21 -1.09
N VAL A 23 -7.43 14.14 -0.69
CA VAL A 23 -8.76 14.28 -0.10
C VAL A 23 -8.61 14.60 1.39
N THR A 24 -8.45 15.88 1.71
CA THR A 24 -8.12 16.38 3.05
C THR A 24 -9.33 16.48 3.98
N ASP A 25 -10.53 16.68 3.44
CA ASP A 25 -11.77 16.65 4.24
C ASP A 25 -12.12 15.20 4.58
N ALA A 26 -12.12 14.88 5.87
CA ALA A 26 -12.33 13.51 6.35
C ALA A 26 -13.72 12.95 6.01
N ARG A 27 -14.76 13.80 6.01
CA ARG A 27 -16.13 13.37 5.68
C ARG A 27 -16.25 13.07 4.20
N LEU A 28 -15.66 13.92 3.36
CA LEU A 28 -15.58 13.69 1.91
C LEU A 28 -14.77 12.44 1.58
N CYS A 29 -13.63 12.24 2.24
CA CYS A 29 -12.80 11.05 2.05
C CYS A 29 -13.58 9.77 2.39
N SER A 30 -14.19 9.70 3.58
CA SER A 30 -14.99 8.54 3.99
C SER A 30 -16.13 8.27 3.01
N LYS A 31 -16.89 9.32 2.64
CA LYS A 31 -17.99 9.21 1.67
C LYS A 31 -17.51 8.69 0.30
N ALA A 32 -16.41 9.24 -0.22
CA ALA A 32 -15.88 8.85 -1.53
C ALA A 32 -15.41 7.38 -1.54
N VAL A 33 -14.77 6.93 -0.45
CA VAL A 33 -14.37 5.52 -0.29
C VAL A 33 -15.58 4.61 -0.20
N ALA A 34 -16.61 4.98 0.55
CA ALA A 34 -17.86 4.21 0.65
C ALA A 34 -18.55 4.07 -0.72
N GLU A 35 -18.69 5.18 -1.46
CA GLU A 35 -19.26 5.18 -2.81
C GLU A 35 -18.44 4.33 -3.79
N ALA A 36 -17.11 4.34 -3.68
CA ALA A 36 -16.24 3.48 -4.48
C ALA A 36 -16.51 1.99 -4.19
N ILE A 37 -16.60 1.60 -2.92
CA ILE A 37 -16.88 0.21 -2.52
C ILE A 37 -18.25 -0.23 -3.04
N ASP A 38 -19.27 0.61 -2.86
CA ASP A 38 -20.65 0.35 -3.31
C ASP A 38 -20.76 0.25 -4.84
N THR A 39 -19.94 1.00 -5.57
CA THR A 39 -19.86 0.95 -7.04
C THR A 39 -19.16 -0.33 -7.54
N GLY A 40 -18.39 -1.00 -6.67
CA GLY A 40 -17.74 -2.28 -6.97
C GLY A 40 -16.21 -2.27 -6.86
N TYR A 41 -15.58 -1.17 -6.44
CA TYR A 41 -14.14 -1.19 -6.16
C TYR A 41 -13.84 -2.12 -4.99
N ARG A 42 -12.73 -2.85 -5.10
CA ARG A 42 -12.22 -3.72 -4.05
C ARG A 42 -10.81 -3.39 -3.62
N LEU A 43 -10.08 -2.55 -4.36
CA LEU A 43 -8.78 -2.02 -3.93
C LEU A 43 -8.91 -0.58 -3.48
N ILE A 44 -8.43 -0.27 -2.28
CA ILE A 44 -8.36 1.09 -1.73
C ILE A 44 -6.89 1.43 -1.45
N ASP A 45 -6.41 2.55 -1.97
CA ASP A 45 -5.03 3.02 -1.80
C ASP A 45 -4.99 4.34 -1.01
N THR A 46 -4.29 4.31 0.13
CA THR A 46 -3.96 5.48 0.95
C THR A 46 -2.47 5.48 1.30
N ALA A 47 -2.02 6.36 2.19
CA ALA A 47 -0.67 6.39 2.75
C ALA A 47 -0.69 7.14 4.09
N SER A 48 0.27 6.85 4.97
CA SER A 48 0.40 7.55 6.26
C SER A 48 0.53 9.06 6.08
N SER A 49 1.22 9.50 5.01
CA SER A 49 1.42 10.91 4.66
C SER A 49 0.16 11.63 4.18
N TYR A 50 -0.90 10.92 3.79
CA TYR A 50 -2.12 11.55 3.29
C TYR A 50 -2.99 12.09 4.43
N GLY A 51 -2.76 11.62 5.67
CA GLY A 51 -3.48 12.07 6.85
C GLY A 51 -4.96 11.69 6.89
N ASN A 52 -5.38 10.73 6.07
CA ASN A 52 -6.79 10.35 5.91
C ASN A 52 -7.07 8.84 6.12
N GLU A 53 -6.11 8.10 6.69
CA GLU A 53 -6.27 6.68 7.05
C GLU A 53 -7.46 6.43 7.99
N GLU A 54 -7.75 7.33 8.94
CA GLU A 54 -8.92 7.20 9.82
C GLU A 54 -10.25 7.29 9.06
N ALA A 55 -10.33 8.17 8.07
CA ALA A 55 -11.51 8.32 7.22
C ALA A 55 -11.70 7.10 6.31
N VAL A 56 -10.61 6.56 5.75
CA VAL A 56 -10.62 5.32 4.98
C VAL A 56 -11.07 4.15 5.86
N GLY A 57 -10.53 4.05 7.08
CA GLY A 57 -10.88 3.01 8.04
C GLY A 57 -12.35 3.05 8.45
N LEU A 58 -12.92 4.25 8.63
CA LEU A 58 -14.35 4.42 8.90
C LEU A 58 -15.20 3.84 7.76
N ALA A 59 -14.91 4.23 6.51
CA ALA A 59 -15.65 3.75 5.35
C ALA A 59 -15.53 2.22 5.17
N ILE A 60 -14.36 1.63 5.45
CA ILE A 60 -14.17 0.18 5.41
C ILE A 60 -15.02 -0.53 6.46
N ARG A 61 -15.09 -0.02 7.70
CA ARG A 61 -15.88 -0.63 8.77
C ARG A 61 -17.39 -0.54 8.53
N GLU A 62 -17.84 0.53 7.89
CA GLU A 62 -19.24 0.76 7.55
C GLU A 62 -19.64 0.12 6.21
N ALA A 63 -18.68 -0.42 5.46
CA ALA A 63 -18.95 -1.06 4.18
C ALA A 63 -19.85 -2.28 4.34
N SER A 64 -20.75 -2.47 3.37
CA SER A 64 -21.59 -3.67 3.28
C SER A 64 -20.84 -4.93 2.83
N VAL A 65 -19.55 -4.77 2.49
CA VAL A 65 -18.68 -5.81 1.93
C VAL A 65 -17.74 -6.35 3.01
N PRO A 66 -17.54 -7.68 3.12
CA PRO A 66 -16.61 -8.27 4.08
C PRO A 66 -15.17 -7.76 3.90
N ARG A 67 -14.44 -7.60 5.01
CA ARG A 67 -13.05 -7.08 5.00
C ARG A 67 -12.14 -7.91 4.08
N GLU A 68 -12.32 -9.22 4.03
CA GLU A 68 -11.56 -10.16 3.20
C GLU A 68 -11.80 -10.02 1.70
N GLU A 69 -12.88 -9.37 1.29
CA GLU A 69 -13.12 -9.02 -0.11
C GLU A 69 -12.43 -7.70 -0.51
N LEU A 70 -11.96 -6.92 0.45
CA LEU A 70 -11.23 -5.67 0.23
C LEU A 70 -9.72 -5.89 0.22
N PHE A 71 -9.04 -5.12 -0.62
CA PHE A 71 -7.60 -5.04 -0.75
C PHE A 71 -7.15 -3.64 -0.33
N VAL A 72 -6.62 -3.50 0.88
CA VAL A 72 -6.23 -2.20 1.45
C VAL A 72 -4.73 -2.02 1.35
N THR A 73 -4.32 -0.92 0.69
CA THR A 73 -2.93 -0.49 0.55
C THR A 73 -2.67 0.78 1.36
N THR A 74 -1.60 0.77 2.17
CA THR A 74 -1.03 2.00 2.74
C THR A 74 0.50 1.97 2.67
N LYS A 75 1.16 3.07 3.04
CA LYS A 75 2.57 3.31 2.75
C LYS A 75 3.28 3.98 3.93
N ALA A 76 4.49 3.53 4.24
CA ALA A 76 5.41 4.20 5.16
C ALA A 76 6.05 5.41 4.45
N TYR A 77 5.93 6.60 5.02
CA TYR A 77 6.51 7.82 4.46
C TYR A 77 7.94 8.07 4.96
N ILE A 78 8.64 9.00 4.32
CA ILE A 78 10.11 9.19 4.45
C ILE A 78 10.59 9.40 5.90
N GLN A 79 9.80 10.04 6.76
CA GLN A 79 10.16 10.27 8.17
C GLN A 79 10.05 9.00 9.04
N GLN A 80 9.49 7.92 8.50
CA GLN A 80 9.21 6.66 9.20
C GLN A 80 10.21 5.56 8.81
N MET A 81 11.26 5.91 8.07
CA MET A 81 12.26 4.95 7.60
C MET A 81 13.16 4.45 8.72
N GLY A 82 13.70 3.24 8.53
CA GLY A 82 14.43 2.48 9.53
C GLY A 82 13.57 1.44 10.24
N TYR A 83 14.21 0.35 10.69
CA TYR A 83 13.54 -0.87 11.15
C TYR A 83 12.46 -0.60 12.23
N GLU A 84 12.84 -0.04 13.38
CA GLU A 84 11.91 0.22 14.49
C GLU A 84 10.84 1.25 14.13
N ASN A 85 11.23 2.31 13.42
CA ASN A 85 10.31 3.37 13.00
C ASN A 85 9.24 2.85 12.05
N THR A 86 9.62 1.96 11.12
CA THR A 86 8.68 1.36 10.17
C THR A 86 7.72 0.39 10.86
N ARG A 87 8.18 -0.40 11.85
CA ARG A 87 7.27 -1.24 12.65
C ARG A 87 6.26 -0.38 13.44
N LYS A 88 6.73 0.72 14.04
CA LYS A 88 5.85 1.67 14.73
C LYS A 88 4.84 2.32 13.78
N ALA A 89 5.29 2.81 12.64
CA ALA A 89 4.43 3.42 11.63
C ALA A 89 3.39 2.45 11.07
N PHE A 90 3.76 1.19 10.85
CA PHE A 90 2.84 0.14 10.43
C PHE A 90 1.72 -0.07 11.46
N GLN A 91 2.07 -0.14 12.74
CA GLN A 91 1.10 -0.29 13.83
C GLN A 91 0.17 0.93 13.93
N GLU A 92 0.70 2.15 13.82
CA GLU A 92 -0.10 3.38 13.78
C GLU A 92 -1.08 3.40 12.59
N SER A 93 -0.65 2.93 11.41
CA SER A 93 -1.53 2.80 10.24
C SER A 93 -2.65 1.78 10.48
N LEU A 94 -2.36 0.62 11.08
CA LEU A 94 -3.40 -0.37 11.43
C LEU A 94 -4.41 0.21 12.42
N GLU A 95 -3.95 0.95 13.43
CA GLU A 95 -4.82 1.58 14.43
C GLU A 95 -5.74 2.62 13.80
N LYS A 96 -5.20 3.50 12.95
CA LYS A 96 -5.99 4.52 12.23
C LYS A 96 -7.02 3.88 11.29
N LEU A 97 -6.60 2.89 10.52
CA LEU A 97 -7.49 2.15 9.62
C LEU A 97 -8.49 1.28 10.42
N GLY A 98 -8.18 0.93 11.66
CA GLY A 98 -8.94 -0.01 12.48
C GLY A 98 -8.94 -1.43 11.88
N LEU A 99 -7.78 -1.90 11.43
CA LEU A 99 -7.60 -3.20 10.78
C LEU A 99 -6.66 -4.10 11.58
N GLU A 100 -6.81 -5.41 11.40
CA GLU A 100 -5.90 -6.41 12.00
C GLU A 100 -4.71 -6.75 11.08
N TYR A 101 -4.88 -6.56 9.78
CA TYR A 101 -3.87 -6.79 8.74
C TYR A 101 -4.04 -5.85 7.55
N LEU A 102 -2.95 -5.67 6.79
CA LEU A 102 -2.93 -4.99 5.49
C LEU A 102 -2.80 -5.97 4.33
N ASP A 103 -3.38 -5.64 3.18
CA ASP A 103 -3.19 -6.45 1.98
C ASP A 103 -1.86 -6.13 1.30
N LEU A 104 -1.51 -4.85 1.26
CA LEU A 104 -0.24 -4.35 0.73
C LEU A 104 0.30 -3.21 1.59
N TYR A 105 1.59 -3.31 1.95
CA TYR A 105 2.31 -2.20 2.58
C TYR A 105 3.51 -1.81 1.73
N LEU A 106 3.66 -0.50 1.50
CA LEU A 106 4.68 0.03 0.59
C LEU A 106 5.69 0.95 1.31
N ILE A 107 6.95 0.89 0.92
CA ILE A 107 7.87 2.01 1.13
C ILE A 107 7.51 3.10 0.12
N HIS A 108 7.07 4.27 0.60
CA HIS A 108 6.47 5.30 -0.26
C HIS A 108 7.49 5.97 -1.19
N MET A 109 8.75 6.12 -0.76
CA MET A 109 9.84 6.73 -1.52
C MET A 109 11.18 6.07 -1.16
N PRO A 110 12.15 5.97 -2.09
CA PRO A 110 13.47 5.36 -1.85
C PRO A 110 14.43 6.30 -1.10
N PHE A 111 14.00 6.85 0.04
CA PHE A 111 14.79 7.77 0.85
C PHE A 111 14.99 7.23 2.28
N GLY A 112 16.05 7.68 2.96
CA GLY A 112 16.36 7.24 4.32
C GLY A 112 16.81 5.77 4.40
N ASP A 113 16.67 5.17 5.58
CA ASP A 113 16.99 3.76 5.82
C ASP A 113 15.88 2.83 5.32
N TYR A 114 15.59 2.86 4.01
CA TYR A 114 14.61 1.97 3.41
C TYR A 114 15.05 0.50 3.45
N TYR A 115 16.34 0.21 3.63
CA TYR A 115 16.85 -1.14 3.87
C TYR A 115 16.43 -1.69 5.24
N GLY A 116 16.55 -0.87 6.29
CA GLY A 116 16.01 -1.18 7.62
C GLY A 116 14.49 -1.33 7.59
N SER A 117 13.80 -0.44 6.89
CA SER A 117 12.36 -0.56 6.65
C SER A 117 11.99 -1.84 5.92
N TRP A 118 12.73 -2.22 4.88
CA TRP A 118 12.47 -3.46 4.14
C TRP A 118 12.61 -4.68 5.04
N ARG A 119 13.66 -4.76 5.87
CA ARG A 119 13.82 -5.84 6.86
C ARG A 119 12.64 -5.91 7.84
N ALA A 120 12.15 -4.76 8.32
CA ALA A 120 10.97 -4.71 9.17
C ALA A 120 9.72 -5.23 8.44
N MET A 121 9.54 -4.84 7.19
CA MET A 121 8.42 -5.28 6.35
C MET A 121 8.46 -6.78 6.05
N GLU A 122 9.66 -7.35 5.83
CA GLU A 122 9.83 -8.79 5.68
C GLU A 122 9.40 -9.56 6.94
N ASP A 123 9.73 -9.05 8.12
CA ASP A 123 9.33 -9.69 9.38
C ASP A 123 7.83 -9.53 9.65
N LEU A 124 7.25 -8.34 9.39
CA LEU A 124 5.80 -8.14 9.44
C LEU A 124 5.02 -9.06 8.48
N TYR A 125 5.58 -9.32 7.29
CA TYR A 125 5.03 -10.29 6.35
C TYR A 125 5.09 -11.72 6.88
N ARG A 126 6.24 -12.14 7.44
CA ARG A 126 6.38 -13.48 8.07
C ARG A 126 5.48 -13.65 9.30
N GLU A 127 5.22 -12.58 10.04
CA GLU A 127 4.29 -12.54 11.17
C GLU A 127 2.81 -12.58 10.75
N GLY A 128 2.51 -12.53 9.45
CA GLY A 128 1.15 -12.55 8.92
C GLY A 128 0.39 -11.24 9.11
N LYS A 129 1.06 -10.14 9.47
CA LYS A 129 0.44 -8.82 9.65
C LYS A 129 0.14 -8.12 8.34
N VAL A 130 0.84 -8.49 7.27
CA VAL A 130 0.63 -7.96 5.93
C VAL A 130 0.71 -9.08 4.90
N ARG A 131 -0.22 -9.10 3.94
CA ARG A 131 -0.30 -10.16 2.93
C ARG A 131 0.70 -9.99 1.80
N SER A 132 1.13 -8.77 1.50
CA SER A 132 2.14 -8.45 0.49
C SER A 132 2.94 -7.20 0.85
N ILE A 133 4.21 -7.17 0.49
CA ILE A 133 5.08 -6.01 0.71
C ILE A 133 5.65 -5.54 -0.62
N GLY A 134 5.80 -4.23 -0.77
CA GLY A 134 6.27 -3.62 -2.01
C GLY A 134 6.88 -2.25 -1.79
N VAL A 135 7.15 -1.58 -2.91
CA VAL A 135 7.74 -0.26 -2.94
C VAL A 135 6.93 0.69 -3.81
N SER A 136 7.25 1.97 -3.74
CA SER A 136 6.68 3.02 -4.57
C SER A 136 7.79 3.98 -4.98
N ASN A 137 7.78 4.42 -6.23
CA ASN A 137 8.75 5.37 -6.78
C ASN A 137 10.20 4.85 -6.84
N PHE A 138 10.40 3.53 -6.90
CA PHE A 138 11.75 2.95 -7.08
C PHE A 138 12.05 2.82 -8.57
N LEU A 139 13.07 3.54 -9.04
CA LEU A 139 13.61 3.37 -10.39
C LEU A 139 14.37 2.03 -10.51
N PRO A 140 14.64 1.53 -11.73
CA PRO A 140 15.20 0.19 -11.93
C PRO A 140 16.51 -0.07 -11.16
N ASP A 141 17.40 0.91 -11.08
CA ASP A 141 18.65 0.83 -10.34
C ASP A 141 18.41 0.61 -8.83
N ARG A 142 17.50 1.39 -8.24
CA ARG A 142 17.14 1.28 -6.82
C ARG A 142 16.36 0.01 -6.50
N LEU A 143 15.46 -0.39 -7.39
CA LEU A 143 14.72 -1.63 -7.24
C LEU A 143 15.67 -2.84 -7.31
N MET A 144 16.59 -2.84 -8.26
CA MET A 144 17.58 -3.90 -8.41
C MET A 144 18.50 -3.98 -7.19
N ASP A 145 19.02 -2.85 -6.72
CA ASP A 145 19.85 -2.76 -5.51
C ASP A 145 19.13 -3.35 -4.27
N LEU A 146 17.85 -3.01 -4.08
CA LEU A 146 17.03 -3.61 -3.03
C LEU A 146 16.87 -5.12 -3.21
N CYS A 147 16.53 -5.59 -4.41
CA CYS A 147 16.32 -7.00 -4.71
C CYS A 147 17.56 -7.86 -4.42
N TYR A 148 18.77 -7.34 -4.65
CA TYR A 148 20.01 -8.05 -4.32
C TYR A 148 20.24 -8.24 -2.81
N ASN A 149 19.60 -7.41 -1.99
CA ASN A 149 19.77 -7.42 -0.53
C ASN A 149 18.51 -7.92 0.22
N ALA A 150 17.44 -8.21 -0.51
CA ALA A 150 16.15 -8.63 0.02
C ALA A 150 16.07 -10.16 0.14
N ARG A 151 15.49 -10.65 1.24
CA ARG A 151 15.10 -12.06 1.40
C ARG A 151 13.75 -12.33 0.74
N ILE A 152 12.89 -11.32 0.67
CA ILE A 152 11.58 -11.36 0.02
C ILE A 152 11.56 -10.28 -1.05
N LEU A 153 11.32 -10.66 -2.29
CA LEU A 153 11.27 -9.70 -3.40
C LEU A 153 10.03 -8.80 -3.28
N PRO A 154 10.13 -7.50 -3.59
CA PRO A 154 8.97 -6.62 -3.67
C PRO A 154 7.90 -7.20 -4.61
N ALA A 155 6.67 -7.30 -4.12
CA ALA A 155 5.55 -7.82 -4.92
C ALA A 155 4.99 -6.77 -5.89
N VAL A 156 5.17 -5.49 -5.56
CA VAL A 156 4.65 -4.33 -6.31
C VAL A 156 5.68 -3.21 -6.28
N ASN A 157 5.79 -2.47 -7.39
CA ASN A 157 6.41 -1.14 -7.45
C ASN A 157 5.38 -0.16 -8.00
N GLN A 158 4.80 0.70 -7.14
CA GLN A 158 3.81 1.70 -7.55
C GLN A 158 4.53 2.93 -8.14
N LEU A 159 4.26 3.24 -9.41
CA LEU A 159 4.92 4.30 -10.16
C LEU A 159 3.88 5.24 -10.80
N GLU A 160 4.25 6.50 -10.99
CA GLU A 160 3.46 7.44 -11.79
C GLU A 160 3.42 6.96 -13.24
N ARG A 161 2.23 6.76 -13.81
CA ARG A 161 2.12 6.33 -15.21
C ARG A 161 0.88 6.92 -15.86
N HIS A 162 1.07 7.55 -17.01
CA HIS A 162 0.00 8.19 -17.79
C HIS A 162 0.45 8.35 -19.26
N PRO A 163 -0.41 8.77 -20.19
CA PRO A 163 -0.06 8.86 -21.62
C PRO A 163 1.19 9.71 -21.93
N HIS A 164 1.51 10.69 -21.09
CA HIS A 164 2.70 11.55 -21.21
C HIS A 164 3.95 11.02 -20.48
N TYR A 165 3.81 9.98 -19.65
CA TYR A 165 4.93 9.35 -18.96
C TYR A 165 4.64 7.84 -18.83
N GLN A 166 5.01 7.10 -19.89
CA GLN A 166 4.67 5.68 -20.02
C GLN A 166 5.71 4.73 -19.42
N ARG A 167 6.91 5.26 -19.11
CA ARG A 167 8.02 4.56 -18.46
C ARG A 167 8.54 3.33 -19.23
N GLU A 168 8.59 3.40 -20.56
CA GLU A 168 8.99 2.25 -21.41
C GLU A 168 10.34 1.64 -21.02
N GLU A 169 11.35 2.47 -20.77
CA GLU A 169 12.70 2.02 -20.40
C GLU A 169 12.80 1.41 -18.98
N GLU A 170 11.86 1.77 -18.10
CA GLU A 170 11.87 1.36 -16.69
C GLU A 170 11.04 0.08 -16.43
N LEU A 171 10.26 -0.36 -17.42
CA LEU A 171 9.35 -1.50 -17.34
C LEU A 171 9.88 -2.76 -18.06
N VAL A 172 11.16 -2.75 -18.46
CA VAL A 172 11.86 -3.86 -19.15
C VAL A 172 12.46 -4.84 -18.14
#